data_AF-A0A261Q296-F1
#
_entry.id   AF-A0A261Q296-F1
#
_cell.length_a   1.000
_cell.length_b   1.000
_cell.length_c   1.000
_cell.angle_alpha   90.00
_cell.angle_beta   90.00
_cell.angle_gamma   90.00
#
_symmetry.space_group_name_H-M   'P 1'
#
loop_
_entity.id
_entity.type
_entity.pdbx_description
1 polymer ?
#
loop_
_entity_poly.entity_id
_entity_poly.type
_entity_poly.pdbx_seq_one_letter_code
_entity_poly.pdbx_strand_id
1 'polypeptide(L)'
;MFLTAFHRTDHLLTQPLCIWVGDKIGGFGSYRDSFELYNKAASTSKKIHVVAGAVHYDLYDDPKATGEAIEQLIPFFRENLG
;
A
#
# COMPACT_ATOMS: atom_id res chain seq x y z
N MET A 1 -19.86 6.76 -17.66
CA MET A 1 -19.51 6.49 -16.25
C MET A 1 -18.00 6.44 -16.18
N PHE A 2 -17.34 7.47 -15.66
CA PHE A 2 -15.89 7.49 -15.52
C PHE A 2 -15.52 6.71 -14.27
N LEU A 3 -14.97 5.50 -14.42
CA LEU A 3 -14.42 4.75 -13.31
C LEU A 3 -13.07 5.38 -12.94
N THR A 4 -12.98 5.96 -11.75
CA THR A 4 -11.70 6.28 -11.11
C THR A 4 -11.06 4.98 -10.60
N ALA A 5 -9.73 4.92 -10.48
CA ALA A 5 -9.01 3.76 -9.94
C ALA A 5 -9.54 3.28 -8.57
N PHE A 6 -10.06 4.20 -7.75
CA PHE A 6 -10.56 3.92 -6.39
C PHE A 6 -12.08 4.06 -6.26
N HIS A 7 -12.85 3.69 -7.30
CA HIS A 7 -14.31 3.75 -7.22
C HIS A 7 -14.84 2.80 -6.13
N ARG A 8 -15.69 3.31 -5.22
CA ARG A 8 -16.36 2.58 -4.11
C ARG A 8 -15.46 1.95 -3.05
N THR A 9 -14.17 2.26 -3.00
CA THR A 9 -13.30 1.73 -1.93
C THR A 9 -13.73 2.19 -0.53
N ASP A 10 -14.41 3.34 -0.44
CA ASP A 10 -15.07 3.92 0.74
C ASP A 10 -16.30 3.16 1.24
N HIS A 11 -16.79 2.20 0.47
CA HIS A 11 -17.90 1.33 0.89
C HIS A 11 -17.57 -0.16 0.84
N LEU A 12 -16.73 -0.58 -0.12
CA LEU A 12 -16.55 -2.00 -0.44
C LEU A 12 -15.21 -2.57 -0.01
N LEU A 13 -14.17 -1.75 0.15
CA LEU A 13 -12.85 -2.23 0.56
C LEU A 13 -12.76 -2.21 2.09
N THR A 14 -13.42 -3.19 2.73
CA THR A 14 -13.56 -3.31 4.19
C THR A 14 -12.59 -4.32 4.81
N GLN A 15 -11.95 -5.16 4.01
CA GLN A 15 -10.98 -6.17 4.44
C GLN A 15 -9.76 -5.49 5.08
N PRO A 16 -9.03 -6.19 5.97
CA PRO A 16 -7.73 -5.72 6.42
C PRO A 16 -6.86 -5.30 5.24
N LEU A 17 -6.27 -4.10 5.32
CA LEU A 17 -5.56 -3.48 4.21
C LEU A 17 -4.13 -3.11 4.64
N CYS A 18 -3.15 -3.63 3.91
CA CYS A 18 -1.75 -3.24 4.05
C CYS A 18 -1.26 -2.64 2.74
N ILE A 19 -0.77 -1.41 2.79
CA ILE A 19 -0.19 -0.70 1.64
C ILE A 19 1.30 -0.47 1.92
N TRP A 20 2.17 -0.71 0.94
CA TRP A 20 3.59 -0.36 1.00
C TRP A 20 3.93 0.57 -0.16
N VAL A 21 4.72 1.60 0.12
CA VAL A 21 5.07 2.62 -0.89
C VAL A 21 6.45 3.21 -0.61
N GLY A 22 7.20 3.54 -1.65
CA GLY A 22 8.51 4.21 -1.52
C GLY A 22 8.33 5.72 -1.34
N ASP A 23 9.18 6.36 -0.54
CA ASP A 23 9.11 7.80 -0.27
C ASP A 23 9.62 8.69 -1.41
N LYS A 24 10.45 8.15 -2.32
CA LYS A 24 10.97 8.91 -3.45
C LYS A 24 9.89 9.02 -4.52
N ILE A 25 9.25 10.18 -4.55
CA ILE A 25 8.17 10.51 -5.48
C ILE A 25 8.70 10.47 -6.92
N GLY A 26 8.26 9.48 -7.68
CA GLY A 26 8.47 9.38 -9.13
C GLY A 26 7.33 9.99 -9.94
N GLY A 27 7.40 9.90 -11.27
CA GLY A 27 6.40 10.47 -12.19
C GLY A 27 5.07 9.71 -12.26
N PHE A 28 4.96 8.51 -11.66
CA PHE A 28 3.81 7.62 -11.81
C PHE A 28 2.68 7.86 -10.79
N GLY A 29 2.86 8.79 -9.84
CA GLY A 29 1.83 9.10 -8.84
C GLY A 29 1.62 8.04 -7.76
N SER A 30 2.40 6.95 -7.75
CA SER A 30 2.27 5.82 -6.80
C SER A 30 2.22 6.26 -5.33
N TYR A 31 3.06 7.21 -4.93
CA TYR A 31 3.02 7.78 -3.58
C TYR A 31 1.64 8.38 -3.26
N ARG A 32 1.16 9.31 -4.09
CA ARG A 32 -0.14 9.96 -3.90
C ARG A 32 -1.27 8.94 -3.90
N ASP A 33 -1.26 8.03 -4.87
CA ASP A 33 -2.32 7.05 -5.09
C ASP A 33 -2.41 6.06 -3.91
N SER A 34 -1.28 5.67 -3.31
CA SER A 34 -1.23 4.87 -2.08
C SER A 34 -1.93 5.58 -0.90
N PHE A 35 -1.67 6.87 -0.70
CA PHE A 35 -2.33 7.64 0.37
C PHE A 35 -3.80 7.93 0.06
N GLU A 36 -4.16 8.14 -1.20
CA GLU A 36 -5.56 8.29 -1.61
C GLU A 36 -6.36 7.02 -1.30
N LEU A 37 -5.85 5.86 -1.70
CA LEU A 37 -6.47 4.57 -1.37
C LEU A 37 -6.56 4.37 0.14
N TYR A 38 -5.48 4.63 0.88
CA TYR A 38 -5.46 4.50 2.34
C TYR A 38 -6.55 5.33 3.01
N ASN A 39 -6.66 6.60 2.62
CA ASN A 39 -7.64 7.51 3.19
C ASN A 39 -9.07 7.11 2.82
N LYS A 40 -9.29 6.70 1.57
CA LYS A 40 -10.61 6.39 1.05
C LYS A 40 -11.15 5.03 1.52
N ALA A 41 -10.30 4.02 1.71
CA ALA A 41 -10.74 2.65 2.00
C ALA A 41 -11.62 2.58 3.27
N ALA A 42 -12.75 1.86 3.16
CA ALA A 42 -13.70 1.59 4.25
C ALA A 42 -13.12 0.71 5.37
N SER A 43 -11.97 0.08 5.12
CA SER A 43 -11.29 -0.79 6.06
C SER A 43 -11.01 -0.09 7.39
N THR A 44 -11.46 -0.72 8.47
CA THR A 44 -11.18 -0.28 9.85
C THR A 44 -9.85 -0.82 10.37
N SER A 45 -9.27 -1.82 9.69
CA SER A 45 -7.95 -2.38 9.97
C SER A 45 -7.03 -2.10 8.79
N LYS A 46 -6.42 -0.91 8.76
CA LYS A 46 -5.57 -0.48 7.65
C LYS A 46 -4.26 0.13 8.10
N LYS A 47 -3.18 -0.28 7.43
CA LYS A 47 -1.84 0.27 7.61
C LYS A 47 -1.21 0.68 6.28
N ILE A 48 -0.44 1.74 6.30
CA ILE A 48 0.42 2.17 5.20
C ILE A 48 1.85 2.27 5.73
N HIS A 49 2.76 1.59 5.06
CA HIS A 49 4.19 1.60 5.36
C HIS A 49 4.94 2.33 4.25
N VAL A 50 5.77 3.29 4.64
CA VAL A 50 6.58 4.08 3.70
C VAL A 50 8.04 3.62 3.80
N VAL A 51 8.56 3.06 2.72
CA VAL A 51 9.95 2.59 2.62
C VAL A 51 10.86 3.77 2.33
N ALA A 52 11.69 4.12 3.30
CA ALA A 52 12.55 5.30 3.23
C ALA A 52 13.68 5.12 2.20
N GLY A 53 13.85 6.12 1.33
CA GLY A 53 14.84 6.13 0.27
C GLY A 53 14.52 5.29 -0.97
N ALA A 54 13.35 4.65 -1.06
CA ALA A 54 12.97 3.79 -2.17
C ALA A 54 12.13 4.53 -3.23
N VAL A 55 12.43 4.30 -4.51
CA VAL A 55 11.51 4.64 -5.62
C VAL A 55 10.52 3.50 -5.87
N HIS A 56 9.52 3.75 -6.71
CA HIS A 56 8.53 2.73 -7.10
C HIS A 56 9.17 1.42 -7.62
N TYR A 57 10.25 1.52 -8.41
CA TYR A 57 10.89 0.34 -9.01
C TYR A 57 11.71 -0.48 -8.00
N ASP A 58 12.30 0.15 -6.98
CA ASP A 58 13.08 -0.55 -5.95
C ASP A 58 12.22 -1.59 -5.21
N LEU A 59 10.91 -1.34 -5.09
CA LEU A 59 9.96 -2.26 -4.46
C LEU A 59 9.72 -3.55 -5.27
N TYR A 60 10.25 -3.66 -6.49
CA TYR A 60 10.15 -4.89 -7.30
C TYR A 60 11.28 -5.88 -7.02
N ASP A 61 12.51 -5.40 -6.83
CA ASP A 61 13.69 -6.26 -6.80
C ASP A 61 14.87 -5.79 -5.93
N ASP A 62 14.86 -4.58 -5.38
CA ASP A 62 15.92 -4.16 -4.45
C ASP A 62 15.84 -4.99 -3.16
N PRO A 63 16.88 -5.74 -2.76
CA PRO A 63 16.81 -6.64 -1.61
C PRO A 63 16.51 -5.94 -0.29
N LYS A 64 16.94 -4.68 -0.14
CA LYS A 64 16.68 -3.91 1.08
C LYS A 64 15.23 -3.45 1.14
N ALA A 65 14.72 -2.87 0.05
CA ALA A 65 13.35 -2.39 -0.02
C ALA A 65 12.32 -3.54 0.04
N THR A 66 12.59 -4.64 -0.68
CA THR A 66 11.74 -5.84 -0.66
C THR A 66 11.81 -6.58 0.68
N GLY A 67 12.99 -6.67 1.29
CA GLY A 67 13.16 -7.25 2.62
C GLY A 67 12.32 -6.52 3.68
N GLU A 68 12.42 -5.19 3.73
CA GLU A 68 11.62 -4.36 4.66
C GLU A 68 10.11 -4.54 4.44
N ALA A 69 9.65 -4.63 3.19
CA ALA A 69 8.26 -4.90 2.88
C ALA A 69 7.79 -6.27 3.42
N ILE A 70 8.61 -7.31 3.24
CA ILE A 70 8.30 -8.67 3.71
C ILE A 70 8.20 -8.74 5.23
N GLU A 71 9.06 -8.03 5.97
CA GLU A 71 9.01 -7.93 7.44
C GLU A 71 7.66 -7.40 7.94
N GLN A 72 7.00 -6.53 7.16
CA GLN A 72 5.68 -5.99 7.48
C GLN A 72 4.52 -6.89 7.00
N LEU A 73 4.70 -7.60 5.89
CA LEU A 73 3.67 -8.42 5.25
C LEU A 73 3.46 -9.76 5.94
N ILE A 74 4.53 -10.43 6.37
CA ILE A 74 4.41 -11.74 7.03
C ILE A 74 3.54 -11.64 8.30
N PRO A 75 3.78 -10.71 9.25
CA PRO A 75 2.92 -10.57 10.43
C PRO A 75 1.48 -10.19 10.07
N PHE A 76 1.31 -9.29 9.09
CA PHE A 76 -0.02 -8.86 8.64
C PHE A 76 -0.87 -10.03 8.15
N PHE A 77 -0.33 -10.87 7.28
CA PHE A 77 -1.07 -12.02 6.77
C PHE A 77 -1.31 -13.08 7.85
N ARG A 78 -0.35 -13.31 8.76
CA ARG A 78 -0.56 -14.22 9.91
C ARG A 78 -1.70 -13.76 10.82
N GLU A 79 -1.84 -12.46 11.05
CA GLU A 79 -2.90 -11.89 11.88
C GLU A 79 -4.27 -11.95 11.21
N ASN A 80 -4.34 -11.84 9.88
CA ASN A 80 -5.59 -11.59 9.17
C ASN A 80 -6.10 -12.77 8.30
N LEU A 81 -5.29 -13.82 8.10
CA LEU A 81 -5.65 -15.01 7.31
C LEU A 81 -5.48 -16.35 8.07
N GLY A 82 -5.17 -16.28 9.38
CA GLY A 82 -4.99 -17.45 10.25
C GLY A 82 -6.29 -18.10 10.70
#